data_AF-A0A432J1B4-F1
#
_entry.id   AF-A0A432J1B4-F1
#
_cell.length_a   1.000
_cell.length_b   1.000
_cell.length_c   1.000
_cell.angle_alpha   90.00
_cell.angle_beta   90.00
_cell.angle_gamma   90.00
#
_symmetry.space_group_name_H-M   'P 1'
#
loop_
_entity.id
_entity.type
_entity.pdbx_description
1 polymer ?
#
loop_
_entity_poly.entity_id
_entity_poly.type
_entity_poly.pdbx_seq_one_letter_code
_entity_poly.pdbx_strand_id
1 'polypeptide(L)'
;MTILLTLFNILFWVILIALAGLFILVFAGLKRRKRDRALKLLDSFNVTLEWEDGTRRTGVMRALGDSVMLTFDDAPQTSTTWLHYAPEWDLVTGVYRFNDNLNEHDLSRRMAQVKALQKAASLPKQAHPGKWLDKIADQALAVWAGLTRRPFPEPAYRAVTTDTQHLLAGYAGDAHNALLEMLLGKAVVVQHVARGRIHQRSGVLLAYSHRFLFLVNVPVLQIITIKFEQGDKEDQHLNLKWRWQNNQLEIRNLGLFPLLLDQILVGDVVRDLSMMIEPNSAFSLHIKRPARENVRLIARIMREADIVLPRNKAVVRFGVKASGQLPLLDIARLLPTSAASEDEEQRLRRELKQHPLNPAAAATLARQLVEKGRISEAERFYEMALSDARHLPDKGQRVQLELSYLRFDQRGEGEKTS
;
A
#
# COMPACT_ATOMS: atom_id res chain seq x y z
N MET A 1 -47.81 -56.20 19.73
CA MET A 1 -47.36 -55.65 18.43
C MET A 1 -47.07 -54.14 18.51
N THR A 2 -47.96 -53.34 19.13
CA THR A 2 -47.78 -51.89 19.33
C THR A 2 -46.51 -51.50 20.09
N ILE A 3 -46.20 -52.19 21.19
CA ILE A 3 -45.01 -51.90 22.02
C ILE A 3 -43.69 -52.10 21.22
N LEU A 4 -43.63 -53.15 20.39
CA LEU A 4 -42.46 -53.42 19.55
C LEU A 4 -42.28 -52.34 18.48
N LEU A 5 -43.38 -51.88 17.89
CA LEU A 5 -43.37 -50.79 16.91
C LEU A 5 -42.91 -49.46 17.53
N THR A 6 -43.35 -49.17 18.76
CA THR A 6 -42.92 -47.97 19.48
C THR A 6 -41.44 -48.03 19.84
N LEU A 7 -40.93 -49.17 20.29
CA LEU A 7 -39.51 -49.34 20.61
C LEU A 7 -38.62 -49.22 19.36
N PHE A 8 -39.04 -49.80 18.23
CA PHE A 8 -38.33 -49.66 16.96
C PHE A 8 -38.30 -48.21 16.49
N ASN A 9 -39.43 -47.49 16.57
CA ASN A 9 -39.51 -46.08 16.21
C ASN A 9 -38.58 -45.22 17.09
N ILE A 10 -38.58 -45.44 18.41
CA ILE A 10 -37.68 -44.74 19.33
C ILE A 10 -36.21 -45.01 18.98
N LEU A 11 -35.84 -46.28 18.76
CA LEU A 11 -34.47 -46.66 18.39
C LEU A 11 -34.04 -46.02 17.07
N PHE A 12 -34.92 -45.99 16.06
CA PHE A 12 -34.66 -45.35 14.78
C PHE A 12 -34.36 -43.85 14.95
N TRP A 13 -35.17 -43.12 15.72
CA TRP A 13 -34.93 -41.69 15.97
C TRP A 13 -33.65 -41.44 16.76
N VAL A 14 -33.32 -42.28 17.75
CA VAL A 14 -32.05 -42.17 18.50
C VAL A 14 -30.85 -42.35 17.58
N ILE A 15 -30.88 -43.37 16.70
CA ILE A 15 -29.80 -43.60 15.72
C ILE A 15 -29.70 -42.43 14.74
N LEU A 16 -30.82 -41.91 14.24
CA LEU A 16 -30.84 -40.79 13.31
C LEU A 16 -30.25 -39.51 13.94
N ILE A 17 -30.61 -39.21 15.18
CA ILE A 17 -30.07 -38.07 15.93
C ILE A 17 -28.57 -38.25 16.18
N ALA A 18 -28.13 -39.46 16.56
CA ALA A 18 -26.71 -39.75 16.76
C ALA A 18 -25.89 -39.60 15.47
N LEU A 19 -26.41 -40.08 14.33
CA LEU A 19 -25.78 -39.91 13.02
C LEU A 19 -25.75 -38.45 12.58
N ALA A 20 -26.84 -37.69 12.79
CA ALA A 20 -26.87 -36.27 12.51
C ALA A 20 -25.85 -35.50 13.38
N GLY A 21 -25.74 -35.83 14.67
CA GLY A 21 -24.74 -35.28 15.57
C GLY A 21 -23.31 -35.58 15.13
N LEU A 22 -23.02 -36.83 14.76
CA LEU A 22 -21.71 -37.23 14.23
C LEU A 22 -21.40 -36.49 12.92
N PHE A 23 -22.37 -36.38 12.01
CA PHE A 23 -22.19 -35.64 10.75
C PHE A 23 -21.87 -34.17 11.02
N ILE A 24 -22.59 -33.51 11.94
CA ILE A 24 -22.31 -32.13 12.35
C ILE A 24 -20.89 -31.99 12.93
N LEU A 25 -20.46 -32.92 13.79
CA LEU A 25 -19.11 -32.90 14.38
C LEU A 25 -18.01 -33.10 13.33
N VAL A 26 -18.18 -34.06 12.43
CA VAL A 26 -17.24 -34.30 11.32
C VAL A 26 -17.18 -33.10 10.39
N PHE A 27 -18.34 -32.55 10.02
CA PHE A 27 -18.42 -31.39 9.13
C PHE A 27 -17.83 -30.13 9.78
N ALA A 28 -18.09 -29.91 11.07
CA ALA A 28 -17.48 -28.83 11.84
C ALA A 28 -15.95 -29.00 11.95
N GLY A 29 -15.46 -30.22 12.15
CA GLY A 29 -14.04 -30.56 12.17
C GLY A 29 -13.35 -30.32 10.82
N LEU A 30 -13.99 -30.73 9.72
CA LEU A 30 -13.50 -30.49 8.36
C LEU A 30 -13.51 -29.00 8.00
N LYS A 31 -14.56 -28.27 8.39
CA LYS A 31 -14.68 -26.82 8.17
C LYS A 31 -13.60 -26.04 8.93
N ARG A 32 -13.28 -26.43 10.16
CA ARG A 32 -12.19 -25.83 10.98
C ARG A 32 -10.80 -26.01 10.35
N ARG A 33 -10.58 -27.03 9.53
CA ARG A 33 -9.29 -27.26 8.86
C ARG A 33 -9.11 -26.45 7.58
N LYS A 34 -10.17 -25.84 7.04
CA LYS A 34 -10.07 -25.07 5.80
C LYS A 34 -9.42 -23.72 6.10
N ARG A 35 -8.11 -23.64 5.87
CA ARG A 35 -7.34 -22.39 5.92
C ARG A 35 -7.95 -21.37 4.96
N ASP A 36 -7.97 -20.11 5.37
CA ASP A 36 -8.40 -19.03 4.50
C ASP A 36 -7.53 -18.99 3.23
N ARG A 37 -8.17 -18.89 2.07
CA ARG A 37 -7.49 -18.99 0.77
C ARG A 37 -6.49 -17.85 0.58
N ALA A 38 -6.78 -16.65 1.04
CA ALA A 38 -5.90 -15.49 0.89
C ALA A 38 -4.70 -15.60 1.84
N LEU A 39 -4.96 -15.87 3.14
CA LEU A 39 -3.89 -16.04 4.13
C LEU A 39 -2.95 -17.21 3.79
N LYS A 40 -3.49 -18.30 3.25
CA LYS A 40 -2.68 -19.47 2.82
C LYS A 40 -1.60 -19.09 1.80
N LEU A 41 -1.80 -18.06 0.99
CA LEU A 41 -0.82 -17.63 -0.02
C LEU A 41 0.41 -16.92 0.58
N LEU A 42 0.30 -16.49 1.84
CA LEU A 42 1.39 -15.94 2.63
C LEU A 42 1.95 -16.96 3.66
N ASP A 43 1.43 -18.18 3.71
CA ASP A 43 1.88 -19.21 4.65
C ASP A 43 3.36 -19.55 4.43
N SER A 44 4.13 -19.59 5.53
CA SER A 44 5.58 -19.86 5.55
C SER A 44 6.44 -18.80 4.86
N PHE A 45 5.94 -17.56 4.72
CA PHE A 45 6.75 -16.42 4.28
C PHE A 45 7.03 -15.50 5.46
N ASN A 46 8.15 -14.77 5.39
CA ASN A 46 8.37 -13.63 6.26
C ASN A 46 7.40 -12.50 5.86
N VAL A 47 6.55 -12.08 6.79
CA VAL A 47 5.53 -11.04 6.56
C VAL A 47 5.57 -10.00 7.68
N THR A 48 5.07 -8.81 7.38
CA THR A 48 4.81 -7.75 8.35
C THR A 48 3.32 -7.59 8.55
N LEU A 49 2.84 -7.78 9.77
CA LEU A 49 1.49 -7.41 10.19
C LEU A 49 1.50 -5.94 10.64
N GLU A 50 0.51 -5.15 10.22
CA GLU A 50 0.36 -3.75 10.61
C GLU A 50 -1.02 -3.50 11.21
N TRP A 51 -1.07 -2.80 12.34
CA TRP A 51 -2.31 -2.44 13.04
C TRP A 51 -2.75 -1.00 12.77
N GLU A 52 -3.97 -0.68 13.19
CA GLU A 52 -4.54 0.67 13.11
C GLU A 52 -3.79 1.72 13.93
N ASP A 53 -3.17 1.32 15.04
CA ASP A 53 -2.30 2.18 15.85
C ASP A 53 -0.92 2.42 15.20
N GLY A 54 -0.66 1.74 14.08
CA GLY A 54 0.58 1.81 13.34
C GLY A 54 1.72 0.95 13.88
N THR A 55 1.46 0.14 14.92
CA THR A 55 2.38 -0.90 15.34
C THR A 55 2.58 -1.91 14.21
N ARG A 56 3.79 -2.49 14.17
CA ARG A 56 4.18 -3.46 13.15
C ARG A 56 4.91 -4.63 13.80
N ARG A 57 4.63 -5.83 13.34
CA ARG A 57 5.36 -7.05 13.73
C ARG A 57 5.75 -7.82 12.49
N THR A 58 7.03 -8.19 12.41
CA THR A 58 7.57 -8.93 11.27
C THR A 58 8.02 -10.30 11.72
N GLY A 59 7.66 -11.35 10.98
CA GLY A 59 8.07 -12.72 11.28
C GLY A 59 7.55 -13.72 10.26
N VAL A 60 7.95 -14.98 10.40
CA VAL A 60 7.49 -16.07 9.53
C VAL A 60 6.04 -16.42 9.89
N MET A 61 5.13 -16.26 8.94
CA MET A 61 3.71 -16.50 9.15
C MET A 61 3.34 -17.97 9.02
N ARG A 62 2.44 -18.44 9.89
CA ARG A 62 1.68 -19.69 9.70
C ARG A 62 0.18 -19.39 9.76
N ALA A 63 -0.54 -19.77 8.70
CA ALA A 63 -1.99 -19.59 8.63
C ALA A 63 -2.71 -20.77 9.30
N LEU A 64 -3.50 -20.48 10.35
CA LEU A 64 -4.23 -21.45 11.17
C LEU A 64 -5.75 -21.18 11.06
N GLY A 65 -6.35 -21.62 9.95
CA GLY A 65 -7.75 -21.28 9.67
C GLY A 65 -7.87 -19.83 9.23
N ASP A 66 -8.52 -19.02 10.06
CA ASP A 66 -8.62 -17.57 9.96
C ASP A 66 -7.78 -16.84 11.03
N SER A 67 -6.98 -17.57 11.81
CA SER A 67 -5.99 -17.01 12.72
C SER A 67 -4.60 -17.11 12.11
N VAL A 68 -3.65 -16.30 12.58
CA VAL A 68 -2.24 -16.37 12.12
C VAL A 68 -1.30 -16.47 13.31
N MET A 69 -0.20 -17.18 13.10
CA MET A 69 0.92 -17.26 14.03
C MET A 69 2.14 -16.64 13.37
N LEU A 70 2.85 -15.76 14.07
CA LEU A 70 4.15 -15.23 13.64
C LEU A 70 5.23 -15.85 14.50
N THR A 71 6.27 -16.38 13.86
CA THR A 71 7.49 -16.84 14.52
C THR A 71 8.61 -15.85 14.22
N PHE A 72 9.37 -15.48 15.24
CA PHE A 72 10.45 -14.49 15.17
C PHE A 72 11.79 -15.20 15.24
N ASP A 73 12.67 -14.95 14.28
CA ASP A 73 14.01 -15.55 14.27
C ASP A 73 14.92 -14.92 15.34
N ASP A 74 14.74 -13.62 15.62
CA ASP A 74 15.62 -12.82 16.50
C ASP A 74 14.93 -12.34 17.80
N ALA A 75 13.90 -13.03 18.28
CA ALA A 75 13.24 -12.60 19.52
C ALA A 75 14.12 -12.87 20.77
N PRO A 76 14.14 -11.95 21.76
CA PRO A 76 14.69 -12.25 23.07
C PRO A 76 13.99 -13.50 23.64
N GLN A 77 14.73 -14.31 24.40
CA GLN A 77 14.42 -15.71 24.78
C GLN A 77 13.01 -15.97 25.35
N THR A 78 12.25 -14.94 25.70
CA THR A 78 10.94 -15.04 26.34
C THR A 78 9.74 -15.09 25.39
N SER A 79 9.87 -14.74 24.09
CA SER A 79 8.72 -14.75 23.17
C SER A 79 9.08 -15.01 21.71
N THR A 80 9.24 -16.28 21.34
CA THR A 80 9.55 -16.71 19.95
C THR A 80 8.34 -16.67 19.02
N THR A 81 7.13 -16.62 19.59
CA THR A 81 5.89 -16.80 18.84
C THR A 81 4.85 -15.78 19.28
N TRP A 82 4.06 -15.29 18.33
CA TRP A 82 2.91 -14.44 18.59
C TRP A 82 1.69 -14.93 17.80
N LEU A 83 0.53 -14.93 18.44
CA LEU A 83 -0.72 -15.43 17.87
C LEU A 83 -1.68 -14.25 17.64
N HIS A 84 -2.26 -14.18 16.45
CA HIS A 84 -3.35 -13.30 16.10
C HIS A 84 -4.63 -14.10 15.95
N TYR A 85 -5.66 -13.73 16.69
CA TYR A 85 -6.93 -14.44 16.65
C TYR A 85 -7.89 -13.81 15.64
N ALA A 86 -8.79 -14.65 15.12
CA ALA A 86 -9.81 -14.25 14.18
C ALA A 86 -10.62 -12.98 14.54
N PRO A 87 -11.03 -12.70 15.79
CA PRO A 87 -11.78 -11.48 16.09
C PRO A 87 -10.93 -10.20 16.02
N GLU A 88 -9.61 -10.32 16.05
CA GLU A 88 -8.70 -9.18 16.14
C GLU A 88 -8.37 -8.57 14.77
N TRP A 89 -8.82 -9.16 13.66
CA TRP A 89 -8.57 -8.64 12.30
C TRP A 89 -9.15 -7.24 12.08
N ASP A 90 -10.14 -6.84 12.87
CA ASP A 90 -10.70 -5.49 12.84
C ASP A 90 -9.71 -4.42 13.34
N LEU A 91 -8.63 -4.83 14.01
CA LEU A 91 -7.54 -3.96 14.43
C LEU A 91 -6.37 -3.96 13.46
N VAL A 92 -6.35 -4.89 12.51
CA VAL A 92 -5.28 -5.02 11.52
C VAL A 92 -5.62 -4.21 10.28
N THR A 93 -4.64 -3.45 9.81
CA THR A 93 -4.71 -2.69 8.57
C THR A 93 -4.41 -3.58 7.36
N GLY A 94 -3.41 -4.44 7.48
CA GLY A 94 -2.99 -5.35 6.42
C GLY A 94 -1.82 -6.25 6.81
N VAL A 95 -1.61 -7.27 5.99
CA VAL A 95 -0.45 -8.17 6.06
C VAL A 95 0.38 -7.98 4.80
N TYR A 96 1.66 -7.70 4.96
CA TYR A 96 2.57 -7.35 3.87
C TYR A 96 3.67 -8.39 3.73
N ARG A 97 3.88 -8.91 2.53
CA ARG A 97 5.08 -9.66 2.15
C ARG A 97 5.88 -8.81 1.17
N PHE A 98 6.99 -8.25 1.62
CA PHE A 98 7.86 -7.46 0.76
C PHE A 98 8.76 -8.35 -0.10
N ASN A 99 8.86 -8.05 -1.39
CA ASN A 99 9.52 -8.93 -2.36
C ASN A 99 11.05 -8.93 -2.24
N ASP A 100 11.61 -7.79 -1.83
CA ASP A 100 13.04 -7.61 -1.52
C ASP A 100 13.48 -8.29 -0.22
N ASN A 101 12.55 -8.77 0.61
CA ASN A 101 12.86 -9.59 1.79
C ASN A 101 12.89 -11.10 1.48
N LEU A 102 12.57 -11.52 0.26
CA LEU A 102 12.51 -12.93 -0.10
C LEU A 102 13.88 -13.44 -0.54
N ASN A 103 14.29 -14.59 -0.02
CA ASN A 103 15.39 -15.35 -0.59
C ASN A 103 14.99 -15.91 -1.98
N GLU A 104 15.97 -16.37 -2.75
CA GLU A 104 15.75 -16.86 -4.12
C GLU A 104 14.74 -18.02 -4.21
N HIS A 105 14.77 -18.92 -3.23
CA HIS A 105 13.83 -20.04 -3.13
C HIS A 105 12.38 -19.54 -2.93
N ASP A 106 12.16 -18.64 -1.98
CA ASP A 106 10.84 -18.09 -1.67
C ASP A 106 10.34 -17.18 -2.78
N LEU A 107 11.22 -16.44 -3.45
CA LEU A 107 10.88 -15.66 -4.65
C LEU A 107 10.40 -16.58 -5.78
N SER A 108 11.11 -17.69 -6.03
CA SER A 108 10.72 -18.70 -7.02
C SER A 108 9.37 -19.34 -6.67
N ARG A 109 9.18 -19.68 -5.39
CA ARG A 109 7.90 -20.22 -4.87
C ARG A 109 6.76 -19.22 -5.08
N ARG A 110 6.98 -17.94 -4.77
CA ARG A 110 6.04 -16.85 -5.03
C ARG A 110 5.70 -16.76 -6.51
N MET A 111 6.69 -16.71 -7.40
CA MET A 111 6.48 -16.60 -8.84
C MET A 111 5.62 -17.74 -9.40
N ALA A 112 5.91 -18.98 -8.98
CA ALA A 112 5.12 -20.15 -9.35
C ALA A 112 3.66 -20.05 -8.88
N GLN A 113 3.43 -19.60 -7.63
CA GLN A 113 2.09 -19.37 -7.08
C GLN A 113 1.33 -18.30 -7.87
N VAL A 114 1.95 -17.16 -8.13
CA VAL A 114 1.36 -16.04 -8.89
C VAL A 114 0.95 -16.52 -10.29
N LYS A 115 1.87 -17.17 -11.01
CA LYS A 115 1.63 -17.68 -12.37
C LYS A 115 0.51 -18.72 -12.40
N ALA A 116 0.47 -19.64 -11.44
CA ALA A 116 -0.58 -20.65 -11.34
C ALA A 116 -1.96 -20.03 -11.12
N LEU A 117 -2.06 -19.03 -10.24
CA LEU A 117 -3.32 -18.33 -9.97
C LEU A 117 -3.79 -17.46 -11.14
N GLN A 118 -2.88 -16.75 -11.81
CA GLN A 118 -3.21 -15.98 -13.01
C GLN A 118 -3.70 -16.89 -14.13
N LYS A 119 -3.05 -18.04 -14.35
CA LYS A 119 -3.50 -19.05 -15.32
C LYS A 119 -4.86 -19.63 -14.95
N ALA A 120 -5.11 -19.90 -13.67
CA ALA A 120 -6.42 -20.38 -13.23
C ALA A 120 -7.52 -19.32 -13.40
N ALA A 121 -7.19 -18.03 -13.25
CA ALA A 121 -8.12 -16.94 -13.45
C ALA A 121 -8.44 -16.67 -14.94
N SER A 122 -7.53 -17.00 -15.86
CA SER A 122 -7.74 -16.82 -17.30
C SER A 122 -8.49 -17.96 -17.98
N LEU A 123 -8.69 -19.10 -17.30
CA LEU A 123 -9.52 -20.18 -17.83
C LEU A 123 -10.96 -19.69 -17.99
N PRO A 124 -11.62 -19.99 -19.14
CA PRO A 124 -13.01 -19.61 -19.36
C PRO A 124 -13.87 -20.35 -18.33
N LYS A 125 -14.24 -19.66 -17.24
CA LYS A 125 -15.28 -20.12 -16.33
C LYS A 125 -16.55 -20.16 -17.17
N GLN A 126 -17.19 -21.33 -17.26
CA GLN A 126 -18.43 -21.51 -18.01
C GLN A 126 -19.35 -20.31 -17.75
N ALA A 127 -19.61 -19.56 -18.81
CA ALA A 127 -20.25 -18.27 -18.74
C ALA A 127 -21.67 -18.40 -18.19
N HIS A 128 -21.90 -17.92 -16.96
CA HIS A 128 -23.25 -17.52 -16.57
C HIS A 128 -23.54 -16.14 -17.20
N PRO A 129 -24.74 -15.91 -17.76
CA PRO A 129 -24.99 -14.85 -18.73
C PRO A 129 -25.09 -13.49 -18.03
N GLY A 130 -23.97 -12.80 -17.92
CA GLY A 130 -23.84 -11.48 -17.29
C GLY A 130 -23.64 -10.33 -18.27
N LYS A 131 -24.30 -10.32 -19.45
CA LYS A 131 -24.31 -9.17 -20.38
C LYS A 131 -24.91 -7.87 -19.79
N TRP A 132 -25.37 -7.91 -18.54
CA TRP A 132 -25.93 -6.77 -17.81
C TRP A 132 -24.87 -5.97 -17.03
N LEU A 133 -23.71 -6.55 -16.71
CA LEU A 133 -22.71 -5.88 -15.86
C LEU A 133 -21.80 -4.90 -16.61
N ASP A 134 -21.61 -5.07 -17.92
CA ASP A 134 -20.93 -4.05 -18.74
C ASP A 134 -21.71 -2.72 -18.71
N LYS A 135 -23.04 -2.77 -18.63
CA LYS A 135 -23.88 -1.57 -18.45
C LYS A 135 -23.79 -0.95 -17.05
N ILE A 136 -23.45 -1.72 -16.01
CA ILE A 136 -23.26 -1.19 -14.65
C ILE A 136 -21.87 -0.56 -14.50
N ALA A 137 -20.84 -1.09 -15.16
CA ALA A 137 -19.55 -0.42 -15.26
C ALA A 137 -19.71 0.95 -15.95
N ASP A 138 -20.50 1.02 -17.02
CA ASP A 138 -20.79 2.27 -17.75
C ASP A 138 -21.69 3.23 -16.96
N GLN A 139 -22.72 2.74 -16.24
CA GLN A 139 -23.59 3.58 -15.40
C GLN A 139 -22.94 4.01 -14.08
N ALA A 140 -22.09 3.19 -13.46
CA ALA A 140 -21.31 3.57 -12.29
C ALA A 140 -20.24 4.61 -12.64
N LEU A 141 -19.67 4.56 -13.85
CA LEU A 141 -18.81 5.62 -14.39
C LEU A 141 -19.59 6.95 -14.58
N ALA A 142 -20.85 6.90 -15.01
CA ALA A 142 -21.69 8.09 -15.16
C ALA A 142 -22.12 8.71 -13.81
N VAL A 143 -22.39 7.90 -12.78
CA VAL A 143 -22.71 8.37 -11.43
C VAL A 143 -21.45 8.88 -10.70
N TRP A 144 -20.27 8.29 -10.93
CA TRP A 144 -19.01 8.81 -10.38
C TRP A 144 -18.52 10.09 -11.08
N ALA A 145 -18.76 10.23 -12.38
CA ALA A 145 -18.57 11.51 -13.05
C ALA A 145 -19.43 12.63 -12.43
N GLY A 146 -20.51 12.31 -11.72
CA GLY A 146 -21.28 13.27 -10.91
C GLY A 146 -20.67 13.60 -9.54
N LEU A 147 -19.92 12.68 -8.94
CA LEU A 147 -19.37 12.80 -7.57
C LEU A 147 -17.91 13.31 -7.53
N THR A 148 -17.16 13.22 -8.63
CA THR A 148 -15.84 13.88 -8.78
C THR A 148 -15.91 15.29 -9.34
N ARG A 149 -17.10 15.78 -9.70
CA ARG A 149 -17.34 17.10 -10.30
C ARG A 149 -17.17 18.28 -9.36
N ARG A 150 -16.75 18.05 -8.11
CA ARG A 150 -16.44 19.13 -7.16
C ARG A 150 -15.03 18.90 -6.62
N PRO A 151 -14.13 19.91 -6.67
CA PRO A 151 -12.94 19.88 -5.84
C PRO A 151 -13.44 19.76 -4.41
N PHE A 152 -13.11 18.69 -3.70
CA PHE A 152 -13.48 18.55 -2.29
C PHE A 152 -12.79 19.68 -1.52
N PRO A 153 -13.53 20.68 -1.01
CA PRO A 153 -12.95 21.68 -0.14
C PRO A 153 -12.65 20.97 1.18
N GLU A 154 -11.48 21.26 1.76
CA GLU A 154 -10.97 20.62 2.97
C GLU A 154 -11.85 20.65 4.24
N PRO A 155 -12.96 21.42 4.42
CA PRO A 155 -13.80 21.22 5.59
C PRO A 155 -14.54 19.86 5.60
N ALA A 156 -14.62 19.15 4.47
CA ALA A 156 -15.39 17.92 4.35
C ALA A 156 -14.69 16.66 4.91
N TYR A 157 -13.43 16.73 5.32
CA TYR A 157 -12.73 15.57 5.91
C TYR A 157 -13.29 15.15 7.28
N ARG A 158 -14.05 16.01 7.96
CA ARG A 158 -14.81 15.64 9.18
C ARG A 158 -16.24 15.15 8.91
N ALA A 159 -16.78 15.33 7.71
CA ALA A 159 -18.15 14.98 7.38
C ALA A 159 -18.26 13.74 6.46
N VAL A 160 -17.22 13.42 5.69
CA VAL A 160 -17.23 12.26 4.77
C VAL A 160 -16.78 10.96 5.46
N THR A 161 -16.12 11.06 6.63
CA THR A 161 -15.73 9.89 7.42
C THR A 161 -16.93 9.10 7.92
N THR A 162 -18.05 9.73 8.24
CA THR A 162 -19.24 9.03 8.75
C THR A 162 -19.95 8.26 7.63
N ASP A 163 -20.26 8.89 6.49
CA ASP A 163 -21.03 8.22 5.41
C ASP A 163 -20.24 7.16 4.62
N THR A 164 -18.93 7.36 4.39
CA THR A 164 -18.13 6.33 3.68
C THR A 164 -17.67 5.19 4.59
N GLN A 165 -17.51 5.42 5.89
CA GLN A 165 -17.35 4.32 6.85
C GLN A 165 -18.59 3.43 6.87
N HIS A 166 -19.81 3.99 6.78
CA HIS A 166 -21.03 3.18 6.66
C HIS A 166 -21.12 2.39 5.33
N LEU A 167 -20.63 2.95 4.22
CA LEU A 167 -20.59 2.24 2.93
C LEU A 167 -19.54 1.11 2.88
N LEU A 168 -18.43 1.24 3.62
CA LEU A 168 -17.37 0.23 3.71
C LEU A 168 -17.65 -0.81 4.82
N ALA A 169 -18.25 -0.39 5.94
CA ALA A 169 -18.56 -1.23 7.09
C ALA A 169 -19.78 -2.16 6.89
N GLY A 170 -20.52 -2.01 5.79
CA GLY A 170 -21.73 -2.80 5.53
C GLY A 170 -21.56 -4.01 4.60
N TYR A 171 -20.45 -4.13 3.87
CA TYR A 171 -20.30 -5.20 2.87
C TYR A 171 -19.67 -6.47 3.49
N ALA A 172 -20.41 -7.12 4.39
CA ALA A 172 -20.15 -8.50 4.82
C ALA A 172 -20.57 -9.47 3.71
N GLY A 173 -19.96 -9.33 2.53
CA GLY A 173 -20.36 -10.05 1.33
C GLY A 173 -20.05 -11.54 1.44
N ASP A 174 -20.99 -12.35 0.95
CA ASP A 174 -20.87 -13.79 0.79
C ASP A 174 -19.48 -14.25 0.31
N ALA A 175 -19.16 -15.51 0.60
CA ALA A 175 -17.89 -16.14 0.21
C ALA A 175 -17.62 -16.07 -1.30
N HIS A 176 -18.65 -15.86 -2.11
CA HIS A 176 -18.57 -15.67 -3.55
C HIS A 176 -19.04 -14.27 -3.96
N ASN A 177 -18.22 -13.55 -4.73
CA ASN A 177 -18.56 -12.24 -5.27
C ASN A 177 -18.23 -12.22 -6.77
N ALA A 178 -19.26 -12.19 -7.62
CA ALA A 178 -19.12 -12.25 -9.08
C ALA A 178 -18.23 -11.14 -9.65
N LEU A 179 -18.27 -9.93 -9.07
CA LEU A 179 -17.42 -8.82 -9.51
C LEU A 179 -15.95 -9.10 -9.23
N LEU A 180 -15.62 -9.61 -8.04
CA LEU A 180 -14.25 -9.97 -7.69
C LEU A 180 -13.75 -11.14 -8.56
N GLU A 181 -14.61 -12.11 -8.87
CA GLU A 181 -14.27 -13.23 -9.76
C GLU A 181 -13.87 -12.77 -11.17
N MET A 182 -14.53 -11.73 -11.69
CA MET A 182 -14.21 -11.13 -12.99
C MET A 182 -12.91 -10.31 -12.98
N LEU A 183 -12.47 -9.88 -11.79
CA LEU A 183 -11.27 -9.08 -11.58
C LEU A 183 -10.04 -9.91 -11.15
N LEU A 184 -10.23 -11.21 -10.86
CA LEU A 184 -9.11 -12.10 -10.57
C LEU A 184 -8.09 -12.13 -11.72
N GLY A 185 -6.82 -12.02 -11.37
CA GLY A 185 -5.68 -11.95 -12.29
C GLY A 185 -5.51 -10.60 -12.99
N LYS A 186 -6.36 -9.60 -12.73
CA LYS A 186 -6.30 -8.28 -13.37
C LYS A 186 -5.70 -7.23 -12.43
N ALA A 187 -5.12 -6.19 -13.02
CA ALA A 187 -4.74 -4.99 -12.29
C ALA A 187 -6.00 -4.28 -11.78
N VAL A 188 -5.97 -3.83 -10.53
CA VAL A 188 -7.07 -3.18 -9.84
C VAL A 188 -6.57 -2.05 -8.97
N VAL A 189 -7.47 -1.11 -8.66
CA VAL A 189 -7.28 -0.11 -7.60
C VAL A 189 -8.20 -0.46 -6.43
N VAL A 190 -7.60 -0.59 -5.26
CA VAL A 190 -8.28 -0.86 -4.00
C VAL A 190 -8.22 0.37 -3.12
N GLN A 191 -9.37 0.82 -2.64
CA GLN A 191 -9.45 1.77 -1.53
C GLN A 191 -9.46 0.97 -0.24
N HIS A 192 -8.57 1.30 0.68
CA HIS A 192 -8.58 0.72 2.02
C HIS A 192 -8.48 1.80 3.09
N VAL A 193 -9.15 1.58 4.22
CA VAL A 193 -9.06 2.44 5.38
C VAL A 193 -7.90 1.95 6.25
N ALA A 194 -6.99 2.87 6.57
CA ALA A 194 -5.88 2.63 7.48
C ALA A 194 -5.60 3.88 8.30
N ARG A 195 -5.55 3.74 9.62
CA ARG A 195 -5.26 4.82 10.58
C ARG A 195 -6.21 6.01 10.40
N GLY A 196 -7.49 5.71 10.18
CA GLY A 196 -8.54 6.71 9.93
C GLY A 196 -8.44 7.45 8.59
N ARG A 197 -7.53 7.06 7.69
CA ARG A 197 -7.39 7.65 6.36
C ARG A 197 -7.73 6.64 5.28
N ILE A 198 -8.30 7.11 4.17
CA ILE A 198 -8.53 6.28 2.98
C ILE A 198 -7.28 6.33 2.12
N HIS A 199 -6.74 5.16 1.81
CA HIS A 199 -5.56 4.99 0.98
C HIS A 199 -5.94 4.21 -0.27
N GLN A 200 -5.49 4.68 -1.43
CA GLN A 200 -5.62 3.97 -2.68
C GLN A 200 -4.35 3.15 -2.94
N ARG A 201 -4.52 1.89 -3.34
CA ARG A 201 -3.43 1.01 -3.72
C ARG A 201 -3.73 0.37 -5.07
N SER A 202 -2.77 0.43 -5.96
CA SER A 202 -2.82 -0.24 -7.25
C SER A 202 -2.09 -1.59 -7.16
N GLY A 203 -2.63 -2.65 -7.72
CA GLY A 203 -1.98 -3.97 -7.70
C GLY A 203 -2.75 -5.01 -8.51
N VAL A 204 -2.33 -6.27 -8.50
CA VAL A 204 -3.05 -7.35 -9.18
C VAL A 204 -3.84 -8.18 -8.18
N LEU A 205 -5.16 -8.28 -8.36
CA LEU A 205 -6.02 -9.09 -7.49
C LEU A 205 -5.84 -10.58 -7.83
N LEU A 206 -5.17 -11.36 -6.98
CA LEU A 206 -4.94 -12.78 -7.25
C LEU A 206 -5.92 -13.72 -6.57
N ALA A 207 -6.42 -13.33 -5.40
CA ALA A 207 -7.37 -14.12 -4.66
C ALA A 207 -8.22 -13.21 -3.76
N TYR A 208 -9.37 -13.72 -3.36
CA TYR A 208 -10.14 -13.17 -2.27
C TYR A 208 -10.77 -14.32 -1.48
N SER A 209 -11.21 -14.01 -0.26
CA SER A 209 -12.04 -14.86 0.58
C SER A 209 -13.22 -14.04 1.12
N HIS A 210 -14.05 -14.63 1.97
CA HIS A 210 -15.08 -13.88 2.70
C HIS A 210 -14.50 -12.72 3.56
N ARG A 211 -13.24 -12.82 4.02
CA ARG A 211 -12.63 -11.86 4.94
C ARG A 211 -11.51 -11.03 4.33
N PHE A 212 -10.90 -11.49 3.25
CA PHE A 212 -9.66 -10.89 2.78
C PHE A 212 -9.62 -10.68 1.27
N LEU A 213 -8.94 -9.62 0.85
CA LEU A 213 -8.46 -9.42 -0.51
C LEU A 213 -6.97 -9.72 -0.53
N PHE A 214 -6.49 -10.41 -1.56
CA PHE A 214 -5.06 -10.63 -1.77
C PHE A 214 -4.61 -9.96 -3.06
N LEU A 215 -3.78 -8.93 -2.90
CA LEU A 215 -3.16 -8.17 -3.98
C LEU A 215 -1.68 -8.53 -4.07
N VAL A 216 -1.15 -8.57 -5.29
CA VAL A 216 0.30 -8.72 -5.53
C VAL A 216 0.84 -7.54 -6.32
N ASN A 217 2.16 -7.39 -6.25
CA ASN A 217 2.90 -6.32 -6.92
C ASN A 217 2.37 -4.93 -6.53
N VAL A 218 2.05 -4.74 -5.25
CA VAL A 218 1.54 -3.46 -4.77
C VAL A 218 2.73 -2.58 -4.41
N PRO A 219 2.87 -1.37 -4.98
CA PRO A 219 3.85 -0.40 -4.53
C PRO A 219 3.45 0.11 -3.13
N VAL A 220 4.38 0.00 -2.19
CA VAL A 220 4.22 0.43 -0.79
C VAL A 220 5.32 1.41 -0.46
N LEU A 221 4.92 2.63 -0.10
CA LEU A 221 5.86 3.58 0.44
C LEU A 221 6.24 3.22 1.87
N GLN A 222 7.54 3.20 2.15
CA GLN A 222 8.08 3.10 3.48
C GLN A 222 9.03 4.26 3.77
N ILE A 223 8.81 4.92 4.92
CA ILE A 223 9.73 5.89 5.47
C ILE A 223 10.77 5.12 6.28
N ILE A 224 12.04 5.34 5.99
CA ILE A 224 13.17 4.78 6.70
C ILE A 224 14.00 5.90 7.32
N THR A 225 14.52 5.65 8.51
CA THR A 225 15.48 6.53 9.18
C THR A 225 16.78 5.79 9.34
N ILE A 226 17.79 6.20 8.59
CA ILE A 226 19.13 5.62 8.64
C ILE A 226 19.94 6.45 9.62
N LYS A 227 20.54 5.79 10.61
CA LYS A 227 21.51 6.40 11.52
C LYS A 227 22.89 6.03 11.01
N PHE A 228 23.76 7.02 10.81
CA PHE A 228 25.13 6.76 10.41
C PHE A 228 26.01 6.74 11.65
N GLU A 229 26.73 5.63 11.84
CA GLU A 229 27.83 5.56 12.78
C GLU A 229 29.06 6.22 12.15
N GLN A 230 29.86 6.93 12.95
CA GLN A 230 31.06 7.58 12.45
C GLN A 230 32.13 6.54 12.07
N GLY A 231 32.84 6.82 10.98
CA GLY A 231 33.94 6.00 10.46
C GLY A 231 33.80 5.77 8.96
N ASP A 232 34.90 5.40 8.33
CA ASP A 232 34.88 4.92 6.95
C ASP A 232 34.20 3.56 6.91
N LYS A 233 32.88 3.58 6.84
CA LYS A 233 32.02 2.40 6.84
C LYS A 233 31.13 2.44 5.62
N GLU A 234 31.09 1.31 4.95
CA GLU A 234 30.10 1.00 3.94
C GLU A 234 29.06 0.09 4.59
N ASP A 235 27.79 0.45 4.44
CA ASP A 235 26.68 -0.30 5.01
C ASP A 235 25.49 -0.29 4.05
N GLN A 236 24.55 -1.19 4.28
CA GLN A 236 23.39 -1.37 3.43
C GLN A 236 22.17 -1.72 4.27
N HIS A 237 21.05 -1.07 3.96
CA HIS A 237 19.76 -1.40 4.51
C HIS A 237 18.71 -1.36 3.41
N LEU A 238 18.02 -2.49 3.22
CA LEU A 238 17.09 -2.69 2.12
C LEU A 238 17.78 -2.43 0.77
N ASN A 239 17.17 -1.61 -0.07
CA ASN A 239 17.67 -1.23 -1.39
C ASN A 239 18.55 0.03 -1.36
N LEU A 240 19.05 0.43 -0.19
CA LEU A 240 19.86 1.63 -0.03
C LEU A 240 21.23 1.23 0.51
N LYS A 241 22.26 1.53 -0.27
CA LYS A 241 23.66 1.34 0.11
C LYS A 241 24.28 2.70 0.34
N TRP A 242 25.08 2.85 1.38
CA TRP A 242 25.76 4.11 1.64
C TRP A 242 27.21 3.88 2.05
N ARG A 243 28.02 4.90 1.77
CA ARG A 243 29.42 4.94 2.14
C ARG A 243 29.71 6.32 2.70
N TRP A 244 30.30 6.34 3.89
CA TRP A 244 30.82 7.56 4.49
C TRP A 244 32.33 7.59 4.29
N GLN A 245 32.87 8.64 3.65
CA GLN A 245 34.31 8.83 3.52
C GLN A 245 34.65 10.32 3.38
N ASN A 246 35.67 10.80 4.09
CA ASN A 246 36.17 12.19 3.96
C ASN A 246 35.06 13.26 4.00
N ASN A 247 34.11 13.14 4.93
CA ASN A 247 32.99 14.08 5.09
C ASN A 247 32.00 14.10 3.91
N GLN A 248 32.08 13.07 3.05
CA GLN A 248 31.19 12.85 1.95
C GLN A 248 30.36 11.60 2.24
N LEU A 249 29.04 11.79 2.25
CA LEU A 249 28.07 10.72 2.32
C LEU A 249 27.64 10.38 0.90
N GLU A 250 28.08 9.22 0.40
CA GLU A 250 27.59 8.65 -0.85
C GLU A 250 26.42 7.71 -0.56
N ILE A 251 25.31 7.92 -1.25
CA ILE A 251 24.09 7.12 -1.15
C ILE A 251 23.78 6.57 -2.52
N ARG A 252 23.60 5.25 -2.62
CA ARG A 252 23.26 4.54 -3.85
C ARG A 252 21.92 3.84 -3.71
N ASN A 253 21.05 4.07 -4.69
CA ASN A 253 19.81 3.34 -4.82
C ASN A 253 20.08 2.03 -5.58
N LEU A 254 19.95 0.89 -4.90
CA LEU A 254 20.05 -0.45 -5.49
C LEU A 254 18.68 -1.00 -5.93
N GLY A 255 17.61 -0.26 -5.68
CA GLY A 255 16.24 -0.68 -5.95
C GLY A 255 15.82 -0.46 -7.41
N LEU A 256 14.68 -1.05 -7.76
CA LEU A 256 14.06 -0.89 -9.08
C LEU A 256 13.19 0.37 -9.19
N PHE A 257 12.93 1.05 -8.06
CA PHE A 257 12.11 2.25 -8.00
C PHE A 257 12.93 3.45 -7.55
N PRO A 258 12.52 4.67 -7.95
CA PRO A 258 13.10 5.89 -7.42
C PRO A 258 12.97 5.97 -5.89
N LEU A 259 14.00 6.54 -5.27
CA LEU A 259 14.11 6.82 -3.85
C LEU A 259 13.96 8.33 -3.65
N LEU A 260 13.22 8.77 -2.63
CA LEU A 260 13.28 10.17 -2.20
C LEU A 260 14.15 10.29 -0.95
N LEU A 261 15.21 11.06 -1.04
CA LEU A 261 15.91 11.61 0.13
C LEU A 261 15.13 12.83 0.61
N ASP A 262 14.50 12.70 1.76
CA ASP A 262 13.62 13.71 2.32
C ASP A 262 14.47 14.75 3.07
N GLN A 263 15.03 14.34 4.20
CA GLN A 263 15.76 15.22 5.10
C GLN A 263 17.01 14.54 5.63
N ILE A 264 18.04 15.34 5.89
CA ILE A 264 19.19 14.92 6.68
C ILE A 264 19.27 15.77 7.95
N LEU A 265 19.37 15.11 9.09
CA LEU A 265 19.58 15.73 10.38
C LEU A 265 21.05 15.55 10.75
N VAL A 266 21.74 16.66 11.00
CA VAL A 266 23.12 16.68 11.46
C VAL A 266 23.10 17.42 12.80
N GLY A 267 23.13 16.66 13.89
CA GLY A 267 22.90 17.20 15.24
C GLY A 267 21.47 17.76 15.34
N ASP A 268 21.37 19.05 15.65
CA ASP A 268 20.09 19.79 15.72
C ASP A 268 19.71 20.48 14.41
N VAL A 269 20.59 20.44 13.40
CA VAL A 269 20.34 21.09 12.11
C VAL A 269 19.62 20.12 11.19
N VAL A 270 18.39 20.47 10.83
CA VAL A 270 17.61 19.78 9.79
C VAL A 270 17.89 20.44 8.45
N ARG A 271 18.31 19.65 7.47
CA ARG A 271 18.49 20.09 6.08
C ARG A 271 17.54 19.31 5.19
N ASP A 272 16.66 20.03 4.49
CA ASP A 272 15.84 19.48 3.43
C ASP A 272 16.74 19.12 2.24
N LEU A 273 16.66 17.86 1.81
CA LEU A 273 17.35 17.37 0.62
C LEU A 273 16.40 17.35 -0.56
N SER A 274 15.15 16.93 -0.33
CA SER A 274 14.08 17.00 -1.31
C SER A 274 14.47 16.40 -2.68
N MET A 275 15.27 15.34 -2.66
CA MET A 275 16.00 14.83 -3.83
C MET A 275 15.53 13.44 -4.22
N MET A 276 15.30 13.23 -5.52
CA MET A 276 15.04 11.92 -6.06
C MET A 276 16.34 11.25 -6.54
N ILE A 277 16.52 9.97 -6.21
CA ILE A 277 17.61 9.14 -6.72
C ILE A 277 17.00 8.02 -7.56
N GLU A 278 17.32 8.06 -8.85
CA GLU A 278 16.89 7.04 -9.82
C GLU A 278 17.45 5.65 -9.48
N PRO A 279 16.79 4.57 -9.94
CA PRO A 279 17.30 3.21 -9.84
C PRO A 279 18.77 3.10 -10.29
N ASN A 280 19.57 2.34 -9.54
CA ASN A 280 21.00 2.10 -9.78
C ASN A 280 21.91 3.34 -9.78
N SER A 281 21.38 4.53 -9.45
CA SER A 281 22.13 5.78 -9.41
C SER A 281 22.66 6.08 -8.01
N ALA A 282 23.68 6.92 -7.93
CA ALA A 282 24.30 7.36 -6.69
C ALA A 282 24.26 8.89 -6.56
N PHE A 283 24.18 9.35 -5.32
CA PHE A 283 24.25 10.74 -4.93
C PHE A 283 25.34 10.92 -3.88
N SER A 284 26.10 12.02 -3.99
CA SER A 284 27.14 12.37 -3.04
C SER A 284 26.81 13.70 -2.36
N LEU A 285 26.73 13.68 -1.04
CA LEU A 285 26.50 14.85 -0.21
C LEU A 285 27.75 15.21 0.59
N HIS A 286 28.28 16.40 0.37
CA HIS A 286 29.34 16.93 1.23
C HIS A 286 28.76 17.56 2.50
N ILE A 287 29.20 17.06 3.66
CA ILE A 287 28.73 17.49 4.98
C ILE A 287 29.83 18.35 5.61
N LYS A 288 29.62 19.67 5.65
CA LYS A 288 30.63 20.66 6.08
C LYS A 288 31.07 20.54 7.55
N ARG A 289 30.24 19.96 8.42
CA ARG A 289 30.53 19.79 9.85
C ARG A 289 30.32 18.35 10.32
N PRO A 290 31.28 17.45 10.14
CA PRO A 290 31.21 16.14 10.76
C PRO A 290 32.38 16.01 11.72
N ALA A 291 32.13 16.24 13.00
CA ALA A 291 33.13 15.92 14.01
C ALA A 291 32.55 14.96 15.05
N ARG A 292 31.33 15.14 15.58
CA ARG A 292 30.76 14.27 16.63
C ARG A 292 29.22 14.15 16.64
N GLU A 293 28.54 14.67 15.62
CA GLU A 293 27.08 14.78 15.65
C GLU A 293 26.39 13.55 15.07
N ASN A 294 25.26 13.16 15.68
CA ASN A 294 24.41 12.08 15.18
C ASN A 294 23.83 12.48 13.83
N VAL A 295 24.27 11.82 12.75
CA VAL A 295 23.71 12.02 11.41
C VAL A 295 22.56 11.04 11.21
N ARG A 296 21.40 11.57 10.83
CA ARG A 296 20.22 10.77 10.48
C ARG A 296 19.71 11.17 9.11
N LEU A 297 19.53 10.20 8.22
CA LEU A 297 18.87 10.41 6.93
C LEU A 297 17.45 9.85 7.01
N ILE A 298 16.48 10.72 6.75
CA ILE A 298 15.10 10.33 6.50
C ILE A 298 14.96 10.16 4.99
N ALA A 299 14.65 8.94 4.59
CA ALA A 299 14.42 8.61 3.20
C ALA A 299 13.11 7.87 3.05
N ARG A 300 12.55 7.95 1.85
CA ARG A 300 11.30 7.29 1.49
C ARG A 300 11.57 6.40 0.32
N ILE A 301 11.34 5.12 0.53
CA ILE A 301 11.57 4.08 -0.45
C ILE A 301 10.24 3.54 -0.91
N MET A 302 10.14 3.30 -2.21
CA MET A 302 9.06 2.50 -2.77
C MET A 302 9.50 1.04 -2.78
N ARG A 303 8.68 0.18 -2.20
CA ARG A 303 8.91 -1.27 -2.18
C ARG A 303 7.75 -1.98 -2.83
N GLU A 304 8.01 -3.10 -3.49
CA GLU A 304 6.94 -3.96 -3.99
C GLU A 304 6.55 -4.97 -2.91
N ALA A 305 5.26 -5.05 -2.61
CA ALA A 305 4.73 -6.00 -1.65
C ALA A 305 3.51 -6.75 -2.19
N ASP A 306 3.33 -7.96 -1.69
CA ASP A 306 2.03 -8.62 -1.71
C ASP A 306 1.28 -8.31 -0.43
N ILE A 307 0.00 -7.97 -0.56
CA ILE A 307 -0.78 -7.46 0.55
C ILE A 307 -2.06 -8.27 0.71
N VAL A 308 -2.30 -8.74 1.93
CA VAL A 308 -3.62 -9.21 2.36
C VAL A 308 -4.31 -8.06 3.11
N LEU A 309 -5.47 -7.64 2.62
CA LEU A 309 -6.29 -6.58 3.21
C LEU A 309 -7.61 -7.15 3.75
N PRO A 310 -8.03 -6.80 4.99
CA PRO A 310 -9.36 -7.13 5.48
C PRO A 310 -10.46 -6.50 4.62
N ARG A 311 -11.44 -7.30 4.19
CA ARG A 311 -12.54 -6.88 3.29
C ARG A 311 -13.49 -5.87 3.92
N ASN A 312 -13.65 -5.89 5.24
CA ASN A 312 -14.41 -4.87 5.96
C ASN A 312 -13.72 -3.49 5.97
N LYS A 313 -12.45 -3.42 5.55
CA LYS A 313 -11.68 -2.18 5.43
C LYS A 313 -11.24 -1.87 4.02
N ALA A 314 -11.50 -2.75 3.05
CA ALA A 314 -10.96 -2.64 1.70
C ALA A 314 -12.00 -2.99 0.64
N VAL A 315 -12.12 -2.12 -0.37
CA VAL A 315 -13.02 -2.30 -1.51
C VAL A 315 -12.27 -2.08 -2.81
N VAL A 316 -12.43 -3.03 -3.73
CA VAL A 316 -11.97 -2.91 -5.11
C VAL A 316 -12.88 -1.93 -5.83
N ARG A 317 -12.32 -0.85 -6.37
CA ARG A 317 -13.09 0.20 -7.06
C ARG A 317 -13.06 0.07 -8.57
N PHE A 318 -11.88 -0.19 -9.13
CA PHE A 318 -11.67 -0.17 -10.57
C PHE A 318 -10.76 -1.30 -11.01
N GLY A 319 -11.04 -1.86 -12.20
CA GLY A 319 -10.05 -2.62 -12.96
C GLY A 319 -9.22 -1.66 -13.80
N VAL A 320 -7.90 -1.83 -13.78
CA VAL A 320 -6.98 -1.03 -14.59
C VAL A 320 -6.63 -1.85 -15.84
N LYS A 321 -6.75 -1.26 -17.02
CA LYS A 321 -6.19 -1.87 -18.24
C LYS A 321 -4.69 -1.98 -18.02
N ALA A 322 -4.13 -3.17 -18.18
CA ALA A 322 -2.72 -3.43 -17.96
C ALA A 322 -1.84 -2.68 -18.97
N SER A 323 -1.68 -1.36 -18.81
CA SER A 323 -0.45 -0.69 -19.20
C SER A 323 0.58 -1.18 -18.20
N GLY A 324 1.58 -1.96 -18.65
CA GLY A 324 2.53 -2.71 -17.83
C GLY A 324 3.40 -1.90 -16.84
N GLN A 325 3.05 -0.66 -16.56
CA GLN A 325 3.58 0.18 -15.50
C GLN A 325 2.42 0.46 -14.55
N LEU A 326 2.42 -0.23 -13.39
CA LEU A 326 1.75 0.34 -12.23
C LEU A 326 2.28 1.76 -12.09
N PRO A 327 1.42 2.78 -11.98
CA PRO A 327 1.85 4.12 -12.31
C PRO A 327 2.99 4.53 -11.38
N LEU A 328 4.17 4.79 -11.95
CA LEU A 328 5.19 5.65 -11.30
C LEU A 328 4.54 6.93 -10.74
N LEU A 329 3.39 7.32 -11.31
CA LEU A 329 2.50 8.39 -10.88
C LEU A 329 2.01 8.29 -9.41
N ASP A 330 1.86 7.11 -8.80
CA ASP A 330 1.51 7.02 -7.37
C ASP A 330 2.68 7.46 -6.46
N ILE A 331 3.93 7.38 -6.93
CA ILE A 331 5.14 7.68 -6.13
C ILE A 331 5.18 9.16 -5.74
N ALA A 332 4.82 10.09 -6.63
CA ALA A 332 4.83 11.53 -6.32
C ALA A 332 3.80 11.93 -5.26
N ARG A 333 2.58 11.39 -5.34
CA ARG A 333 1.53 11.60 -4.30
C ARG A 333 1.86 10.90 -2.98
N LEU A 334 2.57 9.77 -3.04
CA LEU A 334 2.93 8.98 -1.86
C LEU A 334 4.14 9.54 -1.11
N LEU A 335 4.77 10.62 -1.55
CA LEU A 335 5.91 11.24 -0.86
C LEU A 335 5.53 12.57 -0.14
N PRO A 336 4.49 12.63 0.71
CA PRO A 336 4.05 13.88 1.34
C PRO A 336 5.08 14.39 2.34
N THR A 337 5.72 15.53 2.10
CA THR A 337 6.77 16.06 3.01
C THR A 337 6.12 16.58 4.31
N SER A 338 6.89 17.03 5.31
CA SER A 338 6.33 17.43 6.61
C SER A 338 5.12 18.37 6.46
N ALA A 339 4.11 18.19 7.33
CA ALA A 339 2.81 18.87 7.26
C ALA A 339 2.93 20.34 6.82
N ALA A 340 2.32 20.68 5.70
CA ALA A 340 2.29 22.03 5.16
C ALA A 340 1.71 23.01 6.20
N SER A 341 2.58 23.76 6.87
CA SER A 341 2.16 24.85 7.75
C SER A 341 1.82 26.08 6.90
N GLU A 342 0.75 26.80 7.26
CA GLU A 342 0.44 28.10 6.65
C GLU A 342 1.60 29.09 6.81
N ASP A 343 2.33 29.02 7.93
CA ASP A 343 3.49 29.87 8.20
C ASP A 343 4.63 29.59 7.21
N GLU A 344 4.79 28.33 6.81
CA GLU A 344 5.81 27.91 5.86
C GLU A 344 5.45 28.35 4.43
N GLU A 345 4.18 28.23 4.04
CA GLU A 345 3.71 28.76 2.75
C GLU A 345 3.97 30.27 2.66
N GLN A 346 3.60 31.01 3.71
CA GLN A 346 3.83 32.46 3.76
C GLN A 346 5.32 32.82 3.76
N ARG A 347 6.16 32.02 4.41
CA ARG A 347 7.61 32.18 4.37
C ARG A 347 8.15 31.98 2.96
N LEU A 348 7.78 30.89 2.29
CA LEU A 348 8.21 30.59 0.92
C LEU A 348 7.75 31.65 -0.08
N ARG A 349 6.51 32.14 0.07
CA ARG A 349 6.02 33.27 -0.75
C ARG A 349 6.82 34.55 -0.51
N ARG A 350 7.19 34.87 0.72
CA ARG A 350 8.05 36.02 1.04
C ARG A 350 9.44 35.87 0.46
N GLU A 351 10.00 34.67 0.55
CA GLU A 351 11.30 34.33 -0.04
C GLU A 351 11.28 34.49 -1.55
N LEU A 352 10.25 34.00 -2.25
CA LEU A 352 10.10 34.18 -3.68
C LEU A 352 9.82 35.64 -4.10
N LYS A 353 9.28 36.48 -3.21
CA LYS A 353 9.20 37.93 -3.47
C LYS A 353 10.57 38.60 -3.43
N GLN A 354 11.46 38.15 -2.53
CA GLN A 354 12.81 38.67 -2.41
C GLN A 354 13.76 38.08 -3.46
N HIS A 355 13.56 36.81 -3.79
CA HIS A 355 14.35 36.02 -4.74
C HIS A 355 13.43 35.29 -5.73
N PRO A 356 12.91 35.99 -6.75
CA PRO A 356 11.94 35.42 -7.70
C PRO A 356 12.42 34.19 -8.46
N LEU A 357 13.74 34.06 -8.62
CA LEU A 357 14.38 32.99 -9.38
C LEU A 357 14.90 31.85 -8.49
N ASN A 358 14.48 31.75 -7.22
CA ASN A 358 14.91 30.62 -6.37
C ASN A 358 14.10 29.36 -6.72
N PRO A 359 14.68 28.38 -7.45
CA PRO A 359 13.91 27.22 -7.93
C PRO A 359 13.57 26.25 -6.80
N ALA A 360 14.38 26.18 -5.74
CA ALA A 360 14.13 25.30 -4.59
C ALA A 360 12.92 25.78 -3.78
N ALA A 361 12.83 27.08 -3.51
CA ALA A 361 11.66 27.68 -2.85
C ALA A 361 10.40 27.53 -3.73
N ALA A 362 10.52 27.71 -5.04
CA ALA A 362 9.44 27.52 -6.00
C ALA A 362 8.90 26.08 -6.00
N ALA A 363 9.79 25.09 -6.09
CA ALA A 363 9.41 23.68 -6.08
C ALA A 363 8.75 23.25 -4.76
N THR A 364 9.23 23.77 -3.64
CA THR A 364 8.68 23.48 -2.31
C THR A 364 7.30 24.12 -2.14
N LEU A 365 7.14 25.37 -2.59
CA LEU A 365 5.84 26.05 -2.57
C LEU A 365 4.82 25.37 -3.49
N ALA A 366 5.24 25.00 -4.71
CA ALA A 366 4.39 24.29 -5.66
C ALA A 366 3.79 23.03 -5.04
N ARG A 367 4.61 22.23 -4.37
CA ARG A 367 4.19 21.02 -3.67
C ARG A 367 3.17 21.31 -2.57
N GLN A 368 3.42 22.28 -1.69
CA GLN A 368 2.45 22.66 -0.67
C GLN A 368 1.10 23.09 -1.27
N LEU A 369 1.14 23.76 -2.42
CA LEU A 369 -0.06 24.15 -3.15
C LEU A 369 -0.80 22.95 -3.74
N VAL A 370 -0.08 21.92 -4.22
CA VAL A 370 -0.70 20.65 -4.63
C VAL A 370 -1.42 20.00 -3.46
N GLU A 371 -0.77 19.92 -2.30
CA GLU A 371 -1.35 19.33 -1.09
C GLU A 371 -2.64 20.06 -0.66
N LYS A 372 -2.69 21.38 -0.83
CA LYS A 372 -3.88 22.22 -0.58
C LYS A 372 -4.90 22.23 -1.74
N GLY A 373 -4.68 21.45 -2.80
CA GLY A 373 -5.57 21.38 -3.97
C GLY A 373 -5.52 22.59 -4.91
N ARG A 374 -4.55 23.50 -4.76
CA ARG A 374 -4.35 24.70 -5.61
C ARG A 374 -3.52 24.38 -6.85
N ILE A 375 -4.03 23.47 -7.68
CA ILE A 375 -3.27 22.81 -8.75
C ILE A 375 -2.74 23.78 -9.81
N SER A 376 -3.56 24.71 -10.30
CA SER A 376 -3.13 25.65 -11.36
C SER A 376 -2.01 26.59 -10.92
N GLU A 377 -1.97 26.93 -9.62
CA GLU A 377 -0.91 27.76 -9.07
C GLU A 377 0.37 26.94 -8.84
N ALA A 378 0.22 25.71 -8.37
CA ALA A 378 1.33 24.77 -8.22
C ALA A 378 2.05 24.54 -9.55
N GLU A 379 1.32 24.34 -10.64
CA GLU A 379 1.88 24.14 -11.98
C GLU A 379 2.79 25.30 -12.39
N ARG A 380 2.37 26.55 -12.19
CA ARG A 380 3.19 27.74 -12.49
C ARG A 380 4.50 27.75 -11.70
N PHE A 381 4.44 27.41 -10.42
CA PHE A 381 5.63 27.37 -9.58
C PHE A 381 6.56 26.21 -9.94
N TYR A 382 6.03 25.06 -10.37
CA TYR A 382 6.85 23.97 -10.91
C TYR A 382 7.51 24.35 -12.23
N GLU A 383 6.80 24.97 -13.16
CA GLU A 383 7.38 25.49 -14.40
C GLU A 383 8.49 26.52 -14.11
N MET A 384 8.25 27.41 -13.15
CA MET A 384 9.25 28.37 -12.69
C MET A 384 10.48 27.67 -12.12
N ALA A 385 10.31 26.64 -11.29
CA ALA A 385 11.42 25.85 -10.75
C ALA A 385 12.22 25.14 -11.87
N LEU A 386 11.54 24.66 -12.92
CA LEU A 386 12.19 24.00 -14.06
C LEU A 386 12.95 24.96 -14.97
N SER A 387 12.58 26.25 -15.00
CA SER A 387 13.32 27.26 -15.77
C SER A 387 14.79 27.35 -15.35
N ASP A 388 15.11 26.99 -14.10
CA ASP A 388 16.47 26.91 -13.59
C ASP A 388 16.76 25.57 -12.90
N ALA A 389 16.42 24.48 -13.60
CA ALA A 389 16.56 23.13 -13.08
C ALA A 389 17.98 22.77 -12.61
N ARG A 390 19.04 23.45 -13.12
CA ARG A 390 20.44 23.20 -12.74
C ARG A 390 20.75 23.51 -11.28
N HIS A 391 19.99 24.41 -10.66
CA HIS A 391 20.15 24.78 -9.26
C HIS A 391 19.29 23.94 -8.31
N LEU A 392 18.48 23.02 -8.85
CA LEU A 392 17.77 22.03 -8.05
C LEU A 392 18.71 20.86 -7.67
N PRO A 393 18.53 20.25 -6.49
CA PRO A 393 19.41 19.19 -6.00
C PRO A 393 19.54 17.99 -6.95
N ASP A 394 18.45 17.64 -7.63
CA ASP A 394 18.33 16.50 -8.54
C ASP A 394 18.26 16.92 -10.03
N LYS A 395 18.75 18.13 -10.34
CA LYS A 395 18.64 18.73 -11.68
C LYS A 395 17.18 18.86 -12.18
N GLY A 396 16.21 18.91 -11.26
CA GLY A 396 14.79 19.10 -11.54
C GLY A 396 14.01 17.84 -11.89
N GLN A 397 14.60 16.65 -11.78
CA GLN A 397 13.94 15.38 -12.11
C GLN A 397 12.63 15.18 -11.34
N ARG A 398 12.64 15.38 -10.02
CA ARG A 398 11.44 15.32 -9.17
C ARG A 398 10.37 16.29 -9.63
N VAL A 399 10.76 17.53 -9.93
CA VAL A 399 9.82 18.57 -10.35
C VAL A 399 9.19 18.22 -11.70
N GLN A 400 9.97 17.69 -12.64
CA GLN A 400 9.43 17.21 -13.93
C GLN A 400 8.41 16.10 -13.73
N LEU A 401 8.71 15.14 -12.84
CA LEU A 401 7.83 14.04 -12.54
C LEU A 401 6.53 14.52 -11.88
N GLU A 402 6.63 15.41 -10.89
CA GLU A 402 5.46 16.04 -10.22
C GLU A 402 4.61 16.88 -11.17
N LEU A 403 5.23 17.64 -12.08
CA LEU A 403 4.50 18.42 -13.07
C LEU A 403 3.82 17.53 -14.11
N SER A 404 4.50 16.49 -14.59
CA SER A 404 3.92 15.50 -15.52
C SER A 404 2.69 14.84 -14.92
N TYR A 405 2.73 14.59 -13.61
CA TYR A 405 1.62 14.06 -12.83
C TYR A 405 0.42 15.00 -12.82
N LEU A 406 0.65 16.27 -12.42
CA LEU A 406 -0.42 17.27 -12.37
C LEU A 406 -1.14 17.41 -13.71
N ARG A 407 -0.37 17.46 -14.80
CA ARG A 407 -0.91 17.57 -16.16
C ARG A 407 -1.66 16.33 -16.61
N PHE A 408 -1.21 15.14 -16.21
CA PHE A 408 -1.94 13.90 -16.48
C PHE A 408 -3.31 13.90 -15.80
N ASP A 409 -3.35 14.33 -14.53
CA ASP A 409 -4.58 14.45 -13.75
C ASP A 409 -5.56 15.43 -14.42
N GLN A 410 -5.08 16.62 -14.83
CA GLN A 410 -5.87 17.62 -15.55
C GLN A 410 -6.36 17.15 -16.93
N ARG A 411 -5.57 16.40 -17.71
CA ARG A 411 -6.00 15.89 -19.03
C ARG A 411 -7.14 14.89 -18.92
N GLY A 412 -7.16 14.10 -17.84
CA GLY A 412 -8.30 13.23 -17.52
C GLY A 412 -9.61 14.01 -17.25
N GLU A 413 -9.52 15.30 -16.95
CA GLU A 413 -10.66 16.21 -16.78
C GLU A 413 -11.12 16.84 -18.10
N GLY A 414 -10.20 17.20 -19.00
CA GLY A 414 -10.49 17.92 -20.26
C GLY A 414 -11.14 17.09 -21.37
N GLU A 415 -10.83 15.79 -21.47
CA GLU A 415 -11.42 14.86 -22.46
C GLU A 415 -12.92 14.57 -22.23
N LYS A 416 -13.53 15.15 -21.19
CA LYS A 416 -14.95 14.98 -20.85
C LYS A 416 -15.81 16.22 -21.11
N THR A 417 -15.19 17.35 -21.51
CA THR A 417 -15.88 18.63 -21.77
C THR A 417 -16.02 18.98 -23.25
N SER A 418 -15.54 18.11 -24.14
CA SER A 418 -15.74 18.13 -25.59
C SER A 418 -16.55 16.92 -26.01
#